data_AF-A0A1G4P316-F1
#
_entry.id   AF-A0A1G4P316-F1
#
_cell.length_a   1.000
_cell.length_b   1.000
_cell.length_c   1.000
_cell.angle_alpha   90.00
_cell.angle_beta   90.00
_cell.angle_gamma   90.00
#
_symmetry.space_group_name_H-M   'P 1'
#
loop_
_entity.id
_entity.type
_entity.pdbx_description
1 polymer ?
#
loop_
_entity_poly.entity_id
_entity_poly.type
_entity_poly.pdbx_seq_one_letter_code
_entity_poly.pdbx_strand_id
1 'polypeptide(L)' 'MQPVLYVTGDSYAVIIQDDFSDCDLWYRSVYSGIPADVEWTFWQYSNRHRLQGYDGSERYIDMNVFNGTEDDLMAYVS' A
#
# COMPACT_ATOMS: atom_id res chain seq x y z
N MET A 1 -12.09 14.31 -3.34
CA MET A 1 -11.33 13.20 -2.74
C MET A 1 -10.85 12.35 -3.90
N GLN A 2 -9.54 12.20 -4.05
CA GLN A 2 -8.93 11.40 -5.11
C GLN A 2 -8.86 9.95 -4.63
N PRO A 3 -9.10 8.95 -5.49
CA PRO A 3 -9.01 7.56 -5.08
C PRO A 3 -7.56 7.15 -4.81
N VAL A 4 -7.40 6.19 -3.89
CA VAL A 4 -6.15 5.44 -3.73
C VAL A 4 -6.24 4.16 -4.54
N LEU A 5 -5.27 3.92 -5.41
CA LEU A 5 -5.21 2.73 -6.25
C LEU A 5 -4.34 1.66 -5.58
N TYR A 6 -4.96 0.52 -5.25
CA TYR A 6 -4.23 -0.64 -4.77
C TYR A 6 -3.68 -1.47 -5.94
N VAL A 7 -2.37 -1.68 -5.96
CA VAL A 7 -1.66 -2.24 -7.12
C VAL A 7 -0.62 -3.27 -6.71
N THR A 8 -0.43 -4.29 -7.55
CA THR A 8 0.80 -5.10 -7.59
C THR A 8 1.81 -4.48 -8.54
N GLY A 9 3.06 -4.92 -8.52
CA GLY A 9 4.05 -4.47 -9.49
C GLY A 9 3.66 -4.71 -10.95
N ASP A 10 3.03 -5.87 -11.23
CA ASP A 10 2.57 -6.19 -12.59
C ASP A 10 1.47 -5.24 -13.05
N SER A 11 0.46 -5.00 -12.20
CA SER A 11 -0.62 -4.06 -12.54
C SER A 11 -0.12 -2.63 -12.65
N TYR A 12 0.86 -2.24 -11.84
CA TYR A 12 1.46 -0.91 -11.92
C TYR A 12 2.12 -0.69 -13.29
N ALA A 13 2.98 -1.61 -13.70
CA ALA A 13 3.74 -1.52 -14.96
C ALA A 13 2.85 -1.58 -16.21
N VAL A 14 1.71 -2.26 -16.15
CA VAL A 14 0.86 -2.49 -17.33
C VAL A 14 -0.27 -1.47 -17.46
N ILE A 15 -0.78 -0.93 -16.34
CA ILE A 15 -2.05 -0.20 -16.32
C ILE A 15 -1.90 1.21 -15.74
N ILE A 16 -0.94 1.43 -14.84
CA ILE A 16 -0.97 2.60 -13.94
C ILE A 16 0.08 3.63 -14.30
N GLN A 17 1.32 3.20 -14.56
CA GLN A 17 2.49 4.08 -14.62
C GLN A 17 2.36 5.26 -15.61
N ASP A 18 1.56 5.09 -16.69
CA ASP A 18 1.42 6.08 -17.76
C ASP A 18 0.06 6.82 -17.77
N ASP A 19 -0.96 6.31 -17.07
CA ASP A 19 -2.36 6.75 -17.24
C ASP A 19 -3.02 7.31 -15.96
N PHE A 20 -2.46 7.04 -14.77
CA PHE A 20 -3.07 7.38 -13.48
C PHE A 20 -2.09 8.09 -12.54
N SER A 21 -1.22 8.93 -13.09
CA SER A 21 -0.18 9.66 -12.34
C SER A 21 -0.72 10.66 -11.33
N ASP A 22 -2.01 10.98 -11.40
CA ASP A 22 -2.67 11.82 -10.39
C ASP A 22 -3.02 11.00 -9.15
N CYS A 23 -3.36 9.72 -9.26
CA CYS A 23 -3.86 8.94 -8.13
C CYS A 23 -2.76 8.52 -7.14
N ASP A 24 -3.10 8.54 -5.84
CA ASP A 24 -2.26 7.96 -4.79
C ASP A 24 -2.15 6.44 -4.94
N LEU A 25 -1.00 5.87 -4.60
CA LEU A 25 -0.75 4.44 -4.76
C LEU A 25 -0.65 3.71 -3.42
N TRP A 26 -1.41 2.62 -3.31
CA TRP A 26 -1.22 1.59 -2.31
C TRP A 26 -0.55 0.38 -2.96
N TYR A 27 0.77 0.37 -2.91
CA TYR A 27 1.59 -0.61 -3.63
C TYR A 27 1.78 -1.88 -2.79
N ARG A 28 1.50 -3.05 -3.38
CA ARG A 28 1.78 -4.35 -2.77
C ARG A 28 3.11 -4.89 -3.25
N SER A 29 4.04 -5.04 -2.32
CA SER A 29 5.29 -5.75 -2.52
C SER A 29 5.69 -6.47 -1.24
N VAL A 30 5.43 -7.77 -1.16
CA VAL A 30 5.59 -8.56 0.08
C VAL A 30 6.86 -9.43 0.12
N TYR A 31 7.62 -9.46 -0.97
CA TYR A 31 8.84 -10.26 -1.11
C TYR A 31 10.09 -9.42 -1.42
N SER A 32 9.91 -8.16 -1.80
CA SER A 32 10.96 -7.22 -2.19
C SER A 32 10.57 -5.80 -1.78
N GLY A 33 11.53 -4.87 -1.82
CA GLY A 33 11.22 -3.44 -1.71
C GLY A 33 10.41 -2.91 -2.91
N ILE A 34 9.88 -1.69 -2.76
CA ILE A 34 9.28 -0.94 -3.87
C ILE A 34 10.40 -0.32 -4.72
N PRO A 35 10.30 -0.30 -6.06
CA PRO A 35 11.27 0.40 -6.92
C PRO A 35 11.41 1.88 -6.54
N ALA A 36 12.62 2.42 -6.64
CA ALA A 36 12.95 3.77 -6.15
C ALA A 36 12.26 4.90 -6.92
N ASP A 37 11.84 4.63 -8.15
CA ASP A 37 11.16 5.54 -9.07
C ASP A 37 9.62 5.51 -8.95
N VAL A 38 9.08 4.65 -8.07
CA VAL A 38 7.64 4.59 -7.79
C VAL A 38 7.32 5.50 -6.61
N GLU A 39 6.52 6.53 -6.86
CA GLU A 39 5.92 7.34 -5.79
C GLU A 39 4.72 6.60 -5.20
N TRP A 40 4.86 6.12 -3.95
CA TRP A 40 3.83 5.37 -3.25
C TRP A 40 3.40 6.07 -1.96
N THR A 41 2.12 5.93 -1.62
CA THR A 41 1.48 6.53 -0.45
C THR A 41 1.34 5.49 0.66
N PHE A 42 0.91 4.28 0.31
CA PHE A 42 0.87 3.13 1.20
C PHE A 42 1.63 1.94 0.62
N TRP A 43 2.26 1.15 1.48
CA TRP A 43 2.95 -0.07 1.09
C TRP A 43 2.43 -1.26 1.87
N GLN A 44 1.85 -2.25 1.17
CA GLN A 44 1.62 -3.59 1.74
C GLN A 44 2.92 -4.40 1.69
N TYR A 45 3.60 -4.52 2.83
CA TYR A 45 4.90 -5.17 2.95
C TYR A 45 4.83 -6.62 3.43
N SER A 46 3.67 -7.06 3.90
CA SER A 46 3.46 -8.45 4.32
C SER A 46 2.03 -8.89 4.11
N ASN A 47 1.85 -10.17 3.80
CA ASN A 47 0.55 -10.86 3.71
C ASN A 47 0.42 -12.09 4.63
N ARG A 48 1.32 -12.25 5.63
CA ARG A 48 1.40 -13.46 6.46
C ARG A 48 1.56 -13.19 7.95
N HIS A 49 1.28 -11.98 8.41
CA HIS A 49 1.37 -11.69 9.83
C HIS A 49 0.24 -12.37 10.60
N ARG A 50 0.55 -12.81 11.82
CA ARG A 50 -0.44 -13.27 12.79
C ARG A 50 -0.39 -12.31 13.96
N LEU A 51 -1.47 -11.62 14.22
CA LEU A 51 -1.55 -10.70 15.35
C LEU A 51 -2.06 -11.43 16.58
N GLN A 52 -1.35 -11.27 17.69
CA GLN A 52 -1.81 -11.79 18.98
C GLN A 52 -3.12 -11.11 19.35
N GLY A 53 -4.12 -11.90 19.76
CA GLY A 53 -5.45 -11.40 20.10
C GLY A 53 -6.41 -11.30 18.93
N TYR A 54 -5.99 -11.62 17.71
CA TYR A 54 -6.92 -11.78 16.57
C TYR A 54 -7.48 -13.21 16.52
N ASP A 55 -8.80 -13.35 16.53
CA ASP A 55 -9.55 -14.61 16.53
C ASP A 55 -10.52 -14.76 15.34
N GLY A 56 -10.38 -13.90 14.33
CA GLY A 56 -11.16 -13.96 13.10
C GLY A 56 -10.83 -15.18 12.23
N SER A 57 -11.66 -15.39 11.21
CA SER A 57 -11.56 -16.55 10.31
C SER A 57 -10.32 -16.54 9.42
N GLU A 58 -9.82 -15.36 9.05
CA GLU A 58 -8.62 -15.21 8.23
C GLU A 58 -7.37 -15.28 9.11
N ARG A 59 -6.53 -16.28 8.90
CA ARG A 59 -5.36 -16.49 9.76
C ARG A 59 -4.29 -15.41 9.58
N TYR A 60 -4.19 -14.87 8.37
CA TYR A 60 -3.10 -14.00 7.97
C TYR A 60 -3.57 -12.57 7.72
N ILE A 61 -2.89 -11.62 8.36
CA ILE A 61 -3.21 -10.20 8.28
C ILE A 61 -2.18 -9.51 7.40
N ASP A 62 -2.70 -8.73 6.44
CA ASP A 62 -1.91 -7.86 5.61
C ASP A 62 -1.41 -6.67 6.43
N MET A 63 -0.10 -6.45 6.41
CA MET A 63 0.52 -5.34 7.13
C MET A 63 0.94 -4.26 6.14
N ASN A 64 0.66 -3.03 6.52
CA ASN A 64 0.86 -1.86 5.68
C ASN A 64 1.61 -0.77 6.43
N VAL A 65 2.30 0.09 5.69
CA VAL A 65 2.88 1.34 6.20
C VAL A 65 2.48 2.51 5.32
N PHE A 66 2.40 3.69 5.91
CA PHE A 66 2.19 4.95 5.23
C PHE A 66 3.54 5.64 4.99
N ASN A 67 3.70 6.28 3.83
CA ASN A 67 4.91 7.03 3.48
C ASN A 67 4.89 8.44 4.08
N GLY A 68 5.06 8.54 5.39
CA GLY A 68 5.05 9.83 6.09
C GLY A 68 5.00 9.68 7.60
N THR A 69 4.80 10.80 8.28
CA THR A 69 4.63 10.85 9.74
C THR A 69 3.18 10.58 10.16
N GLU A 70 2.95 10.45 11.47
CA GLU A 70 1.60 10.35 12.02
C GLU A 70 0.77 11.62 11.74
N ASP A 71 1.36 12.80 11.85
CA ASP A 71 0.69 14.08 11.54
C ASP A 71 0.30 14.15 10.06
N ASP A 72 1.18 13.69 9.15
CA ASP A 72 0.89 13.60 7.72
C ASP A 72 -0.29 12.66 7.44
N LEU A 73 -0.31 11.50 8.11
CA LEU A 73 -1.41 10.53 7.98
C LEU A 73 -2.73 11.11 8.50
N MET A 74 -2.70 11.80 9.65
CA MET A 74 -3.88 12.44 10.22
C MET A 74 -4.42 13.55 9.31
N ALA A 75 -3.54 14.34 8.70
CA ALA A 75 -3.91 15.34 7.71
C ALA A 75 -4.49 14.71 6.44
N TYR A 76 -3.97 13.55 6.01
CA TYR A 76 -4.42 12.82 4.82
C TYR A 76 -5.84 12.25 4.95
N VAL A 77 -6.26 11.85 6.16
CA VAL A 77 -7.58 11.24 6.42
C VAL A 77 -8.65 12.22 6.90
N SER A 78 -8.28 13.50 7.09
CA SER A 78 -9.18 14.57 7.55
C SER A 78 -10.04 15.14 6.42
#